data_AF-A0A9D6T0A1-F1
#
_entry.id   AF-A0A9D6T0A1-F1
#
_cell.length_a   1.000
_cell.length_b   1.000
_cell.length_c   1.000
_cell.angle_alpha   90.00
_cell.angle_beta   90.00
_cell.angle_gamma   90.00
#
_symmetry.space_group_name_H-M   'P 1'
#
loop_
_entity.id
_entity.type
_entity.pdbx_description
1 polymer ?
#
loop_
_entity_poly.entity_id
_entity_poly.type
_entity_poly.pdbx_seq_one_letter_code
_entity_poly.pdbx_strand_id
1 'polypeptide(L)'
;VVTDAVARLLPGVLGAEGGAERESFASGLLEPPQYTRPEEFRGARVPAVLLSGDHARIARWRRAQALWRTWRDRPELLETADLAVEDRELLDRFRRGETPETLEAPANAERED
;
A
#
# COMPACT_ATOMS: atom_id res chain seq x y z
N VAL A 1 14.15 -21.91 -6.82
CA VAL A 1 13.22 -21.06 -6.02
C VAL A 1 13.62 -21.00 -4.55
N VAL A 2 13.88 -22.13 -3.86
CA VAL A 2 14.30 -22.11 -2.44
C VAL A 2 15.62 -21.36 -2.20
N THR A 3 16.66 -21.64 -2.99
CA THR A 3 17.99 -21.03 -2.79
C THR A 3 17.99 -19.51 -2.95
N ASP A 4 17.18 -18.96 -3.88
CA ASP A 4 17.07 -17.50 -4.08
C ASP A 4 16.40 -16.82 -2.87
N ALA A 5 15.30 -17.39 -2.37
CA ALA A 5 14.55 -16.85 -1.24
C ALA A 5 15.40 -16.81 0.05
N VAL A 6 16.15 -17.88 0.33
CA VAL A 6 17.01 -17.94 1.52
C VAL A 6 18.23 -17.03 1.38
N ALA A 7 18.83 -16.95 0.19
CA ALA A 7 20.01 -16.11 -0.04
C ALA A 7 19.72 -14.62 0.19
N ARG A 8 18.51 -14.13 -0.13
CA ARG A 8 18.09 -12.74 0.07
C ARG A 8 18.06 -12.30 1.54
N LEU A 9 17.95 -13.25 2.48
CA LEU A 9 17.96 -12.98 3.91
C LEU A 9 19.37 -12.80 4.47
N LEU A 10 20.42 -13.14 3.72
CA LEU A 10 21.80 -13.03 4.17
C LEU A 10 22.26 -11.56 4.18
N PRO A 11 22.95 -11.12 5.26
CA PRO A 11 23.50 -9.77 5.32
C PRO A 11 24.39 -9.44 4.10
N GLY A 12 24.20 -8.27 3.50
CA GLY A 12 24.97 -7.79 2.37
C GLY A 12 24.51 -8.27 0.99
N VAL A 13 23.51 -9.16 0.89
CA VAL A 13 22.95 -9.59 -0.41
C VAL A 13 21.97 -8.57 -0.97
N LEU A 14 21.13 -7.98 -0.12
CA LEU A 14 20.27 -6.85 -0.50
C LEU A 14 21.04 -5.55 -0.28
N GLY A 15 21.35 -4.83 -1.36
CA GLY A 15 22.20 -3.63 -1.33
C GLY A 15 21.65 -2.41 -0.59
N ALA A 16 20.43 -2.48 -0.05
CA ALA A 16 19.85 -1.45 0.80
C ALA A 16 19.57 -2.01 2.20
N GLU A 17 20.03 -1.31 3.24
CA GLU A 17 19.72 -1.66 4.63
C GLU A 17 18.20 -1.67 4.85
N GLY A 18 17.69 -2.77 5.41
CA GLY A 18 16.26 -2.99 5.63
C GLY A 18 15.46 -3.35 4.37
N GLY A 19 16.11 -3.81 3.29
CA GLY A 19 15.42 -4.30 2.09
C GLY A 19 14.53 -5.52 2.37
N ALA A 20 15.02 -6.47 3.19
CA ALA A 20 14.26 -7.65 3.61
C ALA A 20 13.06 -7.30 4.51
N GLU A 21 13.21 -6.29 5.38
CA GLU A 21 12.13 -5.82 6.26
C GLU A 21 11.01 -5.10 5.50
N ARG A 22 11.31 -4.61 4.29
CA ARG A 22 10.38 -3.93 3.38
C ARG A 22 9.85 -4.83 2.26
N GLU A 23 10.17 -6.13 2.30
CA GLU A 23 9.71 -7.11 1.32
C GLU A 23 8.24 -7.47 1.55
N SER A 24 7.52 -7.79 0.46
CA SER A 24 6.17 -8.36 0.50
C SER A 24 6.05 -9.43 1.58
N PHE A 25 4.98 -9.37 2.37
CA PHE A 25 4.67 -10.27 3.49
C PHE A 25 5.49 -10.11 4.78
N ALA A 26 6.53 -9.25 4.83
CA ALA A 26 7.25 -9.00 6.09
C ALA A 26 6.33 -8.48 7.21
N SER A 27 5.26 -7.75 6.85
CA SER A 27 4.24 -7.25 7.78
C SER A 27 2.92 -8.03 7.76
N GLY A 28 2.87 -9.19 7.10
CA GLY A 28 1.62 -9.94 6.88
C GLY A 28 0.63 -9.30 5.90
N LEU A 29 1.02 -8.23 5.19
CA LEU A 29 0.19 -7.59 4.15
C LEU A 29 0.84 -7.69 2.77
N LEU A 30 0.02 -7.55 1.73
CA LEU A 30 0.48 -7.35 0.36
C LEU A 30 1.09 -5.96 0.19
N GLU A 31 2.08 -5.83 -0.69
CA GLU A 31 2.69 -4.54 -1.02
C GLU A 31 1.69 -3.57 -1.71
N PRO A 32 1.80 -2.26 -1.40
CA PRO A 32 1.05 -1.23 -2.11
C PRO A 32 1.53 -1.10 -3.56
N PRO A 33 0.71 -0.51 -4.45
CA PRO A 33 1.14 -0.25 -5.82
C PRO A 33 2.33 0.72 -5.86
N GLN A 34 3.28 0.41 -6.74
CA GLN A 34 4.49 1.19 -6.94
C GLN A 34 4.37 2.00 -8.23
N TYR A 35 4.84 3.24 -8.17
CA TYR A 35 4.81 4.19 -9.28
C TYR A 35 6.23 4.68 -9.57
N THR A 36 6.50 4.93 -10.85
CA THR A 36 7.75 5.51 -11.32
C THR A 36 7.45 6.47 -12.47
N ARG A 37 8.47 7.21 -12.91
CA ARG A 37 8.35 8.14 -14.03
C ARG A 37 7.99 7.40 -15.33
N PRO A 38 7.23 8.04 -16.24
CA PRO A 38 6.67 9.40 -16.17
C PRO A 38 5.42 9.50 -15.28
N GLU A 39 5.05 10.73 -14.88
CA GLU A 39 3.87 10.99 -14.03
C GLU A 39 2.54 10.58 -14.66
N GLU A 40 2.48 10.54 -15.99
CA GLU A 40 1.36 10.03 -16.75
C GLU A 40 1.87 9.03 -17.79
N PHE A 41 1.30 7.84 -17.77
CA PHE A 41 1.64 6.78 -18.71
C PHE A 41 0.37 6.12 -19.23
N ARG A 42 0.13 6.20 -20.55
CA ARG A 42 -1.04 5.61 -21.23
C ARG A 42 -2.38 6.06 -20.61
N GLY A 43 -2.49 7.32 -20.22
CA GLY A 43 -3.69 7.89 -19.60
C GLY A 43 -3.89 7.54 -18.11
N ALA A 44 -2.99 6.76 -17.51
CA ALA A 44 -2.96 6.55 -16.07
C ALA A 44 -2.00 7.54 -15.40
N ARG A 45 -2.49 8.28 -14.40
CA ARG A 45 -1.72 9.27 -13.67
C ARG A 45 -1.24 8.74 -12.32
N VAL A 46 -0.05 9.14 -11.91
CA VAL A 46 0.45 8.92 -10.55
C VAL A 46 -0.47 9.63 -9.55
N PRO A 47 -0.92 8.95 -8.48
CA PRO A 47 -1.72 9.57 -7.42
C PRO A 47 -1.07 10.85 -6.88
N ALA A 48 -1.85 11.92 -6.74
CA ALA A 48 -1.34 13.24 -6.34
C ALA A 48 -0.61 13.21 -4.97
N VAL A 49 -1.04 12.34 -4.04
CA VAL A 49 -0.39 12.14 -2.76
C VAL A 49 1.08 11.71 -2.92
N LEU A 50 1.41 10.91 -3.93
CA LEU A 50 2.78 10.45 -4.20
C LEU A 50 3.66 11.56 -4.80
N LEU A 51 3.06 12.61 -5.35
CA LEU A 51 3.76 13.79 -5.88
C LEU A 51 3.89 14.91 -4.84
N SER A 52 3.25 14.79 -3.67
CA SER A 52 3.16 15.86 -2.68
C SER A 52 4.44 16.12 -1.86
N GLY A 53 5.35 15.15 -1.81
CA GLY A 53 6.52 15.19 -0.92
C GLY A 53 6.20 15.02 0.58
N ASP A 54 4.92 14.92 0.96
CA ASP A 54 4.51 14.68 2.35
C ASP A 54 4.68 13.20 2.69
N HIS A 55 5.82 12.87 3.32
CA HIS A 55 6.16 11.51 3.70
C HIS A 55 5.12 10.84 4.61
N ALA A 56 4.47 11.60 5.50
CA ALA A 56 3.46 11.04 6.41
C ALA A 56 2.17 10.69 5.66
N ARG A 57 1.72 11.56 4.74
CA ARG A 57 0.58 11.27 3.85
C ARG A 57 0.88 10.10 2.93
N ILE A 58 2.07 10.05 2.33
CA ILE A 58 2.50 8.95 1.47
C ILE A 58 2.52 7.63 2.25
N ALA A 59 3.03 7.62 3.49
CA ALA A 59 3.04 6.43 4.33
C ALA A 59 1.62 5.92 4.65
N ARG A 60 0.72 6.84 5.04
CA ARG A 60 -0.70 6.49 5.28
C ARG A 60 -1.38 5.94 4.03
N TRP A 61 -1.16 6.57 2.88
CA TRP A 61 -1.72 6.11 1.62
C TRP A 61 -1.22 4.71 1.23
N ARG A 62 0.10 4.48 1.35
CA ARG A 62 0.71 3.17 1.12
C ARG A 62 0.13 2.12 2.05
N ARG A 63 -0.08 2.43 3.33
CA ARG A 63 -0.73 1.53 4.29
C ARG A 63 -2.17 1.19 3.89
N ALA A 64 -2.96 2.20 3.52
CA ALA A 64 -4.35 2.01 3.07
C ALA A 64 -4.43 1.15 1.81
N GLN A 65 -3.55 1.36 0.83
CA GLN A 65 -3.48 0.57 -0.39
C GLN A 65 -3.05 -0.88 -0.14
N ALA A 66 -2.08 -1.10 0.76
CA ALA A 66 -1.66 -2.44 1.17
C ALA A 66 -2.81 -3.20 1.84
N LEU A 67 -3.55 -2.55 2.75
CA LEU A 67 -4.74 -3.13 3.38
C LEU A 67 -5.84 -3.43 2.37
N TRP A 68 -6.13 -2.51 1.45
CA TRP A 68 -7.16 -2.69 0.44
C TRP A 68 -6.87 -3.88 -0.47
N ARG A 69 -5.64 -3.99 -1.01
CA ARG A 69 -5.24 -5.16 -1.81
C ARG A 69 -5.30 -6.44 -1.00
N THR A 70 -4.82 -6.42 0.25
CA THR A 70 -4.86 -7.62 1.10
C THR A 70 -6.31 -8.05 1.36
N TRP A 71 -7.18 -7.11 1.74
CA TRP A 71 -8.60 -7.35 1.97
C TRP A 71 -9.32 -7.93 0.75
N ARG A 72 -9.02 -7.41 -0.45
CA ARG A 72 -9.67 -7.84 -1.68
C ARG A 72 -9.12 -9.15 -2.24
N ASP A 73 -7.79 -9.29 -2.25
CA ASP A 73 -7.11 -10.33 -3.02
C ASP A 73 -6.68 -11.52 -2.12
N ARG A 74 -6.40 -11.30 -0.83
CA ARG A 74 -5.89 -12.30 0.13
C ARG A 74 -6.43 -12.04 1.57
N PRO A 75 -7.76 -12.02 1.79
CA PRO A 75 -8.37 -11.62 3.06
C PRO A 75 -7.90 -12.47 4.26
N GLU A 76 -7.51 -13.72 4.04
CA GLU A 76 -7.01 -14.62 5.07
C GLU A 76 -5.71 -14.13 5.73
N LEU A 77 -4.92 -13.31 5.04
CA LEU A 77 -3.70 -12.73 5.62
C LEU A 77 -4.03 -11.73 6.75
N LEU A 78 -5.22 -11.12 6.72
CA LEU A 78 -5.65 -10.16 7.75
C LEU A 78 -5.91 -10.83 9.11
N GLU A 79 -6.06 -12.15 9.17
CA GLU A 79 -6.29 -12.89 10.42
C GLU A 79 -5.04 -12.91 11.31
N THR A 80 -3.86 -12.81 10.70
CA THR A 80 -2.55 -12.92 11.39
C THR A 80 -1.68 -11.67 11.25
N ALA A 81 -2.10 -10.71 10.41
CA ALA A 81 -1.40 -9.45 10.26
C ALA A 81 -1.47 -8.60 11.54
N ASP A 82 -0.39 -7.87 11.82
CA ASP A 82 -0.38 -6.87 12.88
C ASP A 82 -1.11 -5.61 12.39
N LEU A 83 -2.30 -5.37 12.94
CA LEU A 83 -3.22 -4.30 12.55
C LEU A 83 -3.38 -3.29 13.69
N ALA A 84 -3.05 -2.03 13.39
CA ALA A 84 -3.33 -0.89 14.24
C ALA A 84 -4.83 -0.60 14.32
N VAL A 85 -5.24 0.30 15.23
CA VAL A 85 -6.66 0.69 15.37
C VAL A 85 -7.17 1.33 14.08
N GLU A 86 -6.36 2.22 13.50
CA GLU A 86 -6.67 2.94 12.25
C GLU A 86 -6.81 1.98 11.07
N ASP A 87 -6.04 0.88 11.06
CA ASP A 87 -6.15 -0.14 10.01
C ASP A 87 -7.51 -0.86 10.06
N ARG A 88 -7.99 -1.17 11.28
CA ARG A 88 -9.30 -1.80 11.48
C ARG A 88 -10.43 -0.88 11.04
N GLU A 89 -10.33 0.41 11.36
CA GLU A 89 -11.29 1.42 10.90
C GLU A 89 -11.33 1.50 9.37
N LEU A 90 -10.17 1.48 8.70
CA LEU A 90 -10.10 1.44 7.24
C LEU A 90 -10.76 0.17 6.68
N LEU A 91 -10.51 -1.00 7.27
CA LEU A 91 -11.16 -2.25 6.84
C LEU A 91 -12.68 -2.19 6.98
N ASP A 92 -13.21 -1.56 8.03
CA ASP A 92 -14.65 -1.34 8.19
C ASP A 92 -15.23 -0.42 7.12
N ARG A 93 -14.49 0.61 6.71
CA ARG A 93 -14.85 1.48 5.57
C ARG A 93 -14.90 0.70 4.27
N PHE A 94 -13.90 -0.16 4.04
CA PHE A 94 -13.84 -1.02 2.85
C PHE A 94 -15.02 -1.99 2.78
N ARG A 95 -15.43 -2.57 3.91
CA ARG A 95 -16.65 -3.40 4.00
C ARG A 95 -17.93 -2.64 3.66
N ARG A 96 -17.96 -1.32 3.87
CA ARG A 96 -19.06 -0.43 3.47
C ARG A 96 -19.01 0.01 2.01
N GLY A 97 -18.01 -0.44 1.25
CA GLY A 97 -17.85 -0.13 -0.18
C GLY A 97 -16.98 1.09 -0.47
N GLU A 98 -16.36 1.70 0.54
CA GLU A 98 -15.36 2.76 0.31
C GLU A 98 -14.08 2.16 -0.25
N THR A 99 -13.39 2.85 -1.16
CA THR A 99 -12.08 2.44 -1.69
C THR A 99 -11.02 3.49 -1.35
N PRO A 100 -9.72 3.15 -1.32
CA PRO A 100 -8.66 4.14 -1.10
C PRO A 100 -8.77 5.38 -1.99
N GLU A 101 -9.23 5.23 -3.23
CA GLU A 101 -9.46 6.33 -4.17
C GLU A 101 -10.57 7.28 -3.69
N THR A 102 -11.70 6.73 -3.21
CA THR A 102 -12.78 7.53 -2.61
C THR A 102 -12.36 8.20 -1.32
N LEU A 103 -11.45 7.58 -0.56
CA LEU A 103 -10.90 8.15 0.69
C LEU A 103 -9.96 9.33 0.44
N GLU A 104 -9.32 9.38 -0.73
CA GLU A 104 -8.43 10.47 -1.14
C GLU A 104 -9.12 11.55 -1.95
N ALA A 105 -10.31 11.29 -2.48
CA ALA A 105 -11.09 12.28 -3.18
C ALA A 105 -11.32 13.49 -2.26
N PRO A 106 -11.03 14.73 -2.71
CA PRO A 106 -11.38 15.89 -1.91
C PRO A 106 -12.88 15.85 -1.64
N ALA A 107 -13.29 16.18 -0.40
CA ALA A 107 -14.69 16.15 0.06
C ALA A 107 -15.68 16.99 -0.80
N ASN A 108 -15.18 17.70 -1.82
CA ASN A 108 -15.92 18.53 -2.75
C ASN A 108 -15.96 17.98 -4.20
N ALA A 109 -15.59 16.72 -4.46
CA ALA A 109 -15.62 16.16 -5.82
C ALA A 109 -17.03 15.92 -6.39
N GLU A 110 -18.09 16.19 -5.63
CA GLU A 110 -19.49 16.17 -6.10
C GLU A 110 -20.21 17.48 -5.75
N ARG A 111 -19.83 18.60 -6.36
CA ARG A 111 -20.70 19.78 -6.58
C ARG A 111 -20.20 20.62 -7.76
N GLU A 112 -20.34 20.12 -8.98
CA GLU A 112 -20.41 20.98 -10.17
C GLU A 112 -21.53 20.44 -11.08
N ASP A 113 -22.66 21.15 -11.02
CA ASP A 113 -23.84 21.31 -11.88
C ASP A 113 -24.39 20.16 -12.76
#